data_AF-A0A1N7B2D5-F1
#
_entry.id   AF-A0A1N7B2D5-F1
#
_cell.length_a   1.000
_cell.length_b   1.000
_cell.length_c   1.000
_cell.angle_alpha   90.00
_cell.angle_beta   90.00
_cell.angle_gamma   90.00
#
_symmetry.space_group_name_H-M   'P 1'
#
loop_
_entity.id
_entity.type
_entity.pdbx_description
1 polymer ?
#
loop_
_entity_poly.entity_id
_entity_poly.type
_entity_poly.pdbx_seq_one_letter_code
_entity_poly.pdbx_strand_id
1 'polypeptide(L)'
;MPSSIRYSVVALFCGSLLFSCSSGDNENNSAESQEQTGLAHQQEQAPVEDDGKGIGPVSSIEVSENIDDALAAEGKSIYESKCSACHTLTDEKVVGPGLLGVTEKRKPEWIMNMVINPEEMTKKDPTAKKLLAEHLTQMTNQNINEKDARALLEFMRLNDLQAQGK
;
A
#
# COMPACT_ATOMS: atom_id res chain seq x y z
N MET A 1 -41.87 28.17 32.79
CA MET A 1 -41.90 27.92 34.25
C MET A 1 -41.15 26.62 34.51
N PRO A 2 -40.03 26.67 35.26
CA PRO A 2 -39.17 25.53 35.53
C PRO A 2 -39.45 24.92 36.92
N SER A 3 -39.45 23.60 37.03
CA SER A 3 -39.38 22.86 38.31
C SER A 3 -39.52 21.36 38.02
N SER A 4 -38.79 20.41 38.59
CA SER A 4 -37.54 20.36 39.34
C SER A 4 -37.33 18.89 39.74
N ILE A 5 -36.09 18.41 39.63
CA ILE A 5 -35.38 17.51 40.55
C ILE A 5 -36.11 16.25 41.07
N ARG A 6 -35.52 15.07 40.82
CA ARG A 6 -35.20 14.09 41.88
C ARG A 6 -33.90 13.35 41.55
N TYR A 7 -32.85 13.67 42.31
CA TYR A 7 -31.63 12.89 42.45
C TYR A 7 -31.93 11.62 43.27
N SER A 8 -31.38 10.48 42.86
CA SER A 8 -31.13 9.35 43.76
C SER A 8 -29.65 9.00 43.69
N VAL A 9 -28.96 9.34 44.78
CA VAL A 9 -27.62 8.91 45.17
C VAL A 9 -27.77 7.67 46.04
N VAL A 10 -27.06 6.58 45.75
CA VAL A 10 -26.51 5.58 46.68
C VAL A 10 -25.35 4.90 45.91
N ALA A 11 -24.07 5.26 46.15
CA ALA A 11 -23.15 4.64 47.11
C ALA A 11 -22.92 3.13 46.80
N LEU A 12 -21.75 2.49 46.84
CA LEU A 12 -20.39 2.79 47.28
C LEU A 12 -19.72 1.41 47.25
N PHE A 13 -18.62 1.19 46.52
CA PHE A 13 -17.70 0.10 46.86
C PHE A 13 -16.27 0.48 46.49
N CYS A 14 -15.55 0.93 47.52
CA CYS A 14 -14.11 1.06 47.56
C CYS A 14 -13.44 -0.31 47.35
N GLY A 15 -12.29 -0.30 46.67
CA GLY A 15 -11.47 -1.50 46.50
C GLY A 15 -10.05 -1.17 46.04
N SER A 16 -9.40 -0.21 46.69
CA SER A 16 -7.94 -0.01 46.59
C SER A 16 -7.26 -0.91 47.63
N LEU A 17 -6.54 -1.93 47.17
CA LEU A 17 -5.56 -2.67 47.98
C LEU A 17 -4.19 -2.51 47.34
N LEU A 18 -3.36 -1.72 48.03
CA LEU A 18 -1.90 -1.70 47.95
C LEU A 18 -1.34 -2.98 48.61
N PHE A 19 -0.15 -3.42 48.21
CA PHE A 19 0.93 -4.12 48.98
C PHE A 19 1.79 -4.89 47.95
N SER A 20 2.98 -4.43 47.53
CA SER A 20 4.25 -4.22 48.25
C SER A 20 4.96 -5.54 48.63
N CYS A 21 6.20 -5.69 48.11
CA CYS A 21 7.15 -6.82 48.17
C CYS A 21 7.64 -7.27 49.55
N SER A 22 8.19 -8.50 49.62
CA SER A 22 9.37 -8.96 50.43
C SER A 22 9.47 -10.52 50.33
N SER A 23 10.42 -11.16 49.62
CA SER A 23 11.88 -11.42 49.83
C SER A 23 12.23 -12.76 50.51
N GLY A 24 13.15 -13.52 49.87
CA GLY A 24 14.14 -14.47 50.45
C GLY A 24 13.99 -15.96 50.09
N ASP A 25 15.01 -16.78 49.76
CA ASP A 25 16.49 -16.62 49.60
C ASP A 25 17.15 -17.88 48.94
N ASN A 26 18.18 -17.68 48.09
CA ASN A 26 19.47 -18.43 47.95
C ASN A 26 20.13 -18.09 46.57
N GLU A 27 21.10 -17.17 46.45
CA GLU A 27 22.57 -17.28 46.68
C GLU A 27 23.25 -18.36 45.80
N ASN A 28 24.35 -18.18 45.05
CA ASN A 28 25.47 -17.21 44.95
C ASN A 28 26.15 -17.48 43.56
N ASN A 29 26.63 -16.54 42.73
CA ASN A 29 27.93 -15.84 42.85
C ASN A 29 28.11 -14.75 41.75
N SER A 30 28.46 -13.54 42.20
CA SER A 30 29.35 -12.46 41.66
C SER A 30 29.75 -12.44 40.16
N ALA A 31 29.85 -11.33 39.40
CA ALA A 31 29.84 -9.89 39.67
C ALA A 31 29.56 -9.07 38.37
N GLU A 32 28.87 -7.92 38.51
CA GLU A 32 29.12 -6.57 37.94
C GLU A 32 29.71 -6.46 36.50
N SER A 33 29.20 -5.73 35.50
CA SER A 33 28.35 -4.53 35.42
C SER A 33 27.99 -4.14 33.98
N GLN A 34 27.00 -3.25 33.88
CA GLN A 34 26.75 -2.21 32.86
C GLN A 34 25.97 -2.54 31.56
N GLU A 35 24.86 -1.80 31.48
CA GLU A 35 24.27 -1.15 30.31
C GLU A 35 23.56 -2.02 29.26
N GLN A 36 22.27 -2.21 29.52
CA GLN A 36 21.31 -2.77 28.58
C GLN A 36 20.88 -1.69 27.57
N THR A 37 21.71 -1.39 26.57
CA THR A 37 21.24 -0.80 25.31
C THR A 37 20.69 -1.92 24.43
N GLY A 38 19.43 -2.29 24.66
CA GLY A 38 18.71 -3.22 23.80
C GLY A 38 18.37 -2.54 22.48
N LEU A 39 19.15 -2.81 21.44
CA LEU A 39 18.83 -2.50 20.05
C LEU A 39 17.54 -3.25 19.65
N ALA A 40 16.40 -2.59 19.78
CA ALA A 40 15.29 -2.83 18.87
C ALA A 40 15.71 -2.24 17.52
N HIS A 41 16.01 -3.11 16.57
CA HIS A 41 16.27 -2.76 15.17
C HIS A 41 14.99 -2.20 14.55
N GLN A 42 14.70 -0.94 14.83
CA GLN A 42 13.96 -0.08 13.93
C GLN A 42 15.01 0.49 13.00
N GLN A 43 15.22 -0.19 11.88
CA GLN A 43 15.82 0.46 10.74
C GLN A 43 14.81 1.52 10.29
N GLU A 44 15.02 2.75 10.76
CA GLU A 44 14.61 3.94 10.04
C GLU A 44 15.21 3.79 8.64
N GLN A 45 14.40 3.32 7.70
CA GLN A 45 14.83 3.15 6.32
C GLN A 45 15.22 4.53 5.82
N ALA A 46 16.50 4.67 5.45
CA ALA A 46 16.97 5.79 4.68
C ALA A 46 15.98 6.05 3.52
N PRO A 47 15.83 7.31 3.06
CA PRO A 47 14.96 7.62 1.93
C PRO A 47 15.23 6.61 0.83
N VAL A 48 14.20 5.86 0.43
CA VAL A 48 14.29 5.01 -0.75
C VAL A 48 14.53 5.98 -1.89
N GLU A 49 15.75 6.00 -2.44
CA GLU A 49 16.07 6.73 -3.66
C GLU A 49 15.02 6.33 -4.71
N ASP A 50 14.26 7.29 -5.21
CA ASP A 50 13.18 7.04 -6.17
C ASP A 50 13.80 6.76 -7.54
N ASP A 51 14.07 5.49 -7.81
CA ASP A 51 14.54 5.02 -9.11
C ASP A 51 13.43 4.98 -10.18
N GLY A 52 12.22 5.43 -9.84
CA GLY A 52 11.04 5.47 -10.70
C GLY A 52 10.40 4.11 -10.96
N LYS A 53 10.86 3.01 -10.33
CA LYS A 53 10.23 1.67 -10.43
C LYS A 53 9.20 1.41 -9.34
N GLY A 54 9.14 2.29 -8.34
CA GLY A 54 8.22 2.19 -7.22
C GLY A 54 8.63 1.13 -6.19
N ILE A 55 7.67 0.75 -5.36
CA ILE A 55 7.85 -0.10 -4.19
C ILE A 55 7.14 -1.44 -4.40
N GLY A 56 7.91 -2.49 -4.70
CA GLY A 56 7.35 -3.82 -4.87
C GLY A 56 8.37 -4.85 -5.35
N PRO A 57 7.91 -6.08 -5.64
CA PRO A 57 8.78 -7.19 -6.02
C PRO A 57 9.36 -7.06 -7.43
N VAL A 58 8.75 -6.24 -8.29
CA VAL A 58 9.15 -6.11 -9.70
C VAL A 58 10.27 -5.07 -9.80
N SER A 59 11.51 -5.54 -9.93
CA SER A 59 12.71 -4.69 -10.01
C SER A 59 13.31 -4.61 -11.41
N SER A 60 12.95 -5.54 -12.30
CA SER A 60 13.41 -5.59 -13.69
C SER A 60 12.44 -6.45 -14.48
N ILE A 61 12.14 -6.06 -15.71
CA ILE A 61 11.36 -6.89 -16.64
C ILE A 61 11.88 -6.72 -18.06
N GLU A 62 11.77 -7.78 -18.84
CA GLU A 62 12.00 -7.74 -20.28
C GLU A 62 10.69 -7.39 -21.00
N VAL A 63 10.72 -6.33 -21.80
CA VAL A 63 9.59 -5.87 -22.60
C VAL A 63 10.03 -5.83 -24.05
N SER A 64 9.47 -6.73 -24.87
CA SER A 64 9.71 -6.78 -26.31
C SER A 64 9.29 -5.48 -26.99
N GLU A 65 9.97 -5.08 -28.08
CA GLU A 65 9.57 -3.93 -28.91
C GLU A 65 8.16 -4.12 -29.49
N ASN A 66 7.84 -5.35 -29.91
CA ASN A 66 6.53 -5.70 -30.46
C ASN A 66 5.54 -6.08 -29.36
N ILE A 67 4.26 -5.85 -29.63
CA ILE A 67 3.16 -6.31 -28.77
C ILE A 67 3.00 -7.83 -28.91
N ASP A 68 2.89 -8.51 -27.78
CA ASP A 68 2.38 -9.88 -27.72
C ASP A 68 0.83 -9.83 -27.63
N ASP A 69 0.17 -10.08 -28.75
CA ASP A 69 -1.30 -10.00 -28.86
C ASP A 69 -2.02 -10.99 -27.93
N ALA A 70 -1.43 -12.17 -27.68
CA ALA A 70 -2.05 -13.17 -26.80
C ALA A 70 -1.99 -12.73 -25.34
N LEU A 71 -0.84 -12.19 -24.92
CA LEU A 71 -0.66 -11.65 -23.58
C LEU A 71 -1.50 -10.37 -23.36
N ALA A 72 -1.59 -9.50 -24.37
CA ALA A 72 -2.48 -8.34 -24.34
C ALA A 72 -3.95 -8.73 -24.23
N ALA A 73 -4.39 -9.81 -24.89
CA ALA A 73 -5.75 -10.32 -24.77
C ALA A 73 -6.05 -10.88 -23.36
N GLU A 74 -5.09 -11.56 -22.72
CA GLU A 74 -5.18 -11.97 -21.31
C GLU A 74 -5.31 -10.73 -20.41
N GLY A 75 -4.46 -9.72 -20.62
CA GLY A 75 -4.50 -8.45 -19.88
C GLY A 75 -5.82 -7.70 -20.04
N LYS A 76 -6.40 -7.68 -21.25
CA LYS A 76 -7.71 -7.08 -21.51
C LYS A 76 -8.82 -7.74 -20.69
N SER A 77 -8.82 -9.07 -20.63
CA SER A 77 -9.80 -9.83 -19.84
C SER A 77 -9.68 -9.54 -18.34
N ILE A 78 -8.45 -9.39 -17.84
CA ILE A 78 -8.18 -9.01 -16.45
C ILE A 78 -8.65 -7.57 -16.20
N TYR A 79 -8.34 -6.63 -17.09
CA TYR A 79 -8.77 -5.23 -16.98
C TYR A 79 -10.29 -5.12 -16.92
N GLU A 80 -11.00 -5.81 -17.83
CA GLU A 80 -12.46 -5.78 -17.88
C GLU A 80 -13.10 -6.30 -16.59
N SER A 81 -12.53 -7.34 -15.99
CA SER A 81 -13.07 -7.96 -14.78
C SER A 81 -12.67 -7.26 -13.47
N LYS A 82 -11.47 -6.66 -13.40
CA LYS A 82 -10.89 -6.18 -12.14
C LYS A 82 -10.61 -4.66 -12.11
N CYS A 83 -10.57 -3.97 -13.24
CA CYS A 83 -10.08 -2.58 -13.31
C CYS A 83 -11.09 -1.60 -13.92
N SER A 84 -11.94 -2.07 -14.84
CA SER A 84 -12.86 -1.25 -15.65
C SER A 84 -13.90 -0.47 -14.84
N ALA A 85 -14.24 -0.96 -13.64
CA ALA A 85 -15.16 -0.26 -12.74
C ALA A 85 -14.61 1.08 -12.21
N CYS A 86 -13.28 1.23 -12.19
CA CYS A 86 -12.62 2.39 -11.59
C CYS A 86 -11.82 3.22 -12.61
N HIS A 87 -11.32 2.59 -13.67
CA HIS A 87 -10.41 3.21 -14.64
C HIS A 87 -10.96 3.09 -16.06
N THR A 88 -10.78 4.15 -16.85
CA THR A 88 -11.07 4.16 -18.28
C THR A 88 -9.79 3.92 -19.09
N LEU A 89 -9.95 3.49 -20.34
CA LEU A 89 -8.86 3.38 -21.32
C LEU A 89 -8.51 4.72 -21.99
N THR A 90 -9.24 5.78 -21.66
CA THR A 90 -9.04 7.15 -22.13
C THR A 90 -8.30 7.97 -21.06
N ASP A 91 -8.24 9.29 -21.22
CA ASP A 91 -7.76 10.22 -20.19
C ASP A 91 -8.85 10.60 -19.17
N GLU A 92 -10.09 10.11 -19.35
CA GLU A 92 -11.22 10.45 -18.50
C GLU A 92 -11.12 9.81 -17.12
N LYS A 93 -11.19 10.63 -16.07
CA LYS A 93 -11.28 10.17 -14.68
C LYS A 93 -12.70 9.67 -14.36
N VAL A 94 -12.79 8.50 -13.71
CA VAL A 94 -14.03 8.01 -13.09
C VAL A 94 -13.84 7.94 -11.57
N VAL A 95 -13.32 6.82 -11.06
CA VAL A 95 -12.86 6.71 -9.67
C VAL A 95 -11.35 6.99 -9.64
N GLY A 96 -10.60 6.18 -10.39
CA GLY A 96 -9.17 6.39 -10.64
C GLY A 96 -8.92 7.29 -11.86
N PRO A 97 -7.65 7.65 -12.11
CA PRO A 97 -7.24 8.35 -13.33
C PRO A 97 -7.52 7.51 -14.58
N GLY A 98 -7.75 8.17 -15.71
CA GLY A 98 -7.72 7.51 -17.02
C GLY A 98 -6.33 6.93 -17.32
N LEU A 99 -6.29 5.80 -18.04
CA LEU A 99 -5.07 5.03 -18.29
C LEU A 99 -4.38 5.36 -19.61
N LEU A 100 -4.91 6.28 -20.41
CA LEU A 100 -4.31 6.67 -21.68
C LEU A 100 -2.88 7.24 -21.49
N GLY A 101 -1.93 6.65 -22.22
CA GLY A 101 -0.51 7.01 -22.22
C GLY A 101 0.20 6.62 -20.92
N VAL A 102 -0.35 5.72 -20.11
CA VAL A 102 0.27 5.33 -18.83
C VAL A 102 1.65 4.70 -19.05
N THR A 103 1.83 3.97 -20.16
CA THR A 103 3.10 3.30 -20.50
C THR A 103 4.18 4.25 -21.01
N GLU A 104 3.80 5.47 -21.39
CA GLU A 104 4.74 6.56 -21.71
C GLU A 104 5.14 7.35 -20.46
N LYS A 105 4.24 7.45 -19.48
CA LYS A 105 4.41 8.27 -18.27
C LYS A 105 5.13 7.55 -17.14
N ARG A 106 5.12 6.22 -17.14
CA ARG A 106 5.58 5.37 -16.04
C ARG A 106 6.42 4.22 -16.55
N LYS A 107 7.43 3.85 -15.76
CA LYS A 107 8.23 2.67 -16.06
C LYS A 107 7.36 1.41 -15.99
N PRO A 108 7.65 0.37 -16.79
CA PRO A 108 6.92 -0.88 -16.75
C PRO A 108 6.86 -1.51 -15.36
N GLU A 109 7.97 -1.47 -14.61
CA GLU A 109 8.05 -1.98 -13.24
C GLU A 109 7.13 -1.21 -12.29
N TRP A 110 7.04 0.12 -12.44
CA TRP A 110 6.16 0.95 -11.63
C TRP A 110 4.70 0.60 -11.85
N ILE A 111 4.29 0.39 -13.10
CA ILE A 111 2.91 -0.01 -13.45
C ILE A 111 2.58 -1.35 -12.79
N MET A 112 3.48 -2.34 -12.90
CA MET A 112 3.29 -3.65 -12.30
C MET A 112 3.26 -3.58 -10.76
N ASN A 113 4.18 -2.85 -10.14
CA ASN A 113 4.20 -2.66 -8.69
C ASN A 113 2.96 -1.92 -8.18
N MET A 114 2.47 -0.92 -8.92
CA MET A 114 1.24 -0.20 -8.56
C MET A 114 0.02 -1.12 -8.53
N VAL A 115 -0.13 -2.04 -9.48
CA VAL A 115 -1.30 -2.94 -9.51
C VAL A 115 -1.21 -4.09 -8.52
N ILE A 116 0.01 -4.57 -8.20
CA ILE A 116 0.23 -5.68 -7.25
C ILE A 116 0.23 -5.18 -5.79
N ASN A 117 0.72 -3.95 -5.56
CA ASN A 117 1.02 -3.44 -4.21
C ASN A 117 0.53 -1.99 -3.99
N PRO A 118 -0.72 -1.63 -4.37
CA PRO A 118 -1.15 -0.24 -4.38
C PRO A 118 -1.15 0.41 -2.99
N GLU A 119 -1.44 -0.34 -1.92
CA GLU A 119 -1.47 0.16 -0.55
C GLU A 119 -0.10 0.59 -0.05
N GLU A 120 0.96 -0.16 -0.37
CA GLU A 120 2.31 0.22 0.03
C GLU A 120 2.89 1.30 -0.89
N MET A 121 2.59 1.22 -2.19
CA MET A 121 2.93 2.25 -3.17
C MET A 121 2.41 3.61 -2.70
N THR A 122 1.11 3.71 -2.42
CA THR A 122 0.49 4.96 -1.94
C THR A 122 0.97 5.43 -0.57
N LYS A 123 1.63 4.56 0.23
CA LYS A 123 2.28 4.94 1.51
C LYS A 123 3.73 5.35 1.37
N LYS A 124 4.44 4.92 0.33
CA LYS A 124 5.90 5.06 0.23
C LYS A 124 6.36 5.75 -1.06
N ASP A 125 5.86 5.33 -2.21
CA ASP A 125 6.19 5.90 -3.52
C ASP A 125 5.67 7.35 -3.64
N PRO A 126 6.54 8.34 -3.94
CA PRO A 126 6.15 9.75 -4.04
C PRO A 126 5.06 10.02 -5.09
N THR A 127 5.10 9.29 -6.21
CA THR A 127 4.13 9.45 -7.30
C THR A 127 2.77 8.90 -6.92
N ALA A 128 2.70 7.69 -6.36
CA ALA A 128 1.47 7.07 -5.92
C ALA A 128 0.83 7.84 -4.75
N LYS A 129 1.63 8.39 -3.83
CA LYS A 129 1.15 9.32 -2.79
C LYS A 129 0.42 10.52 -3.38
N LYS A 130 1.02 11.16 -4.38
CA LYS A 130 0.43 12.31 -5.06
C LYS A 130 -0.89 11.92 -5.75
N LEU A 131 -0.90 10.80 -6.46
CA LEU A 131 -2.12 10.28 -7.09
C LEU A 131 -3.22 10.00 -6.05
N LEU A 132 -2.89 9.40 -4.90
CA LEU A 132 -3.88 9.20 -3.84
C LEU A 132 -4.41 10.53 -3.31
N ALA A 133 -3.56 11.55 -3.13
CA ALA A 133 -4.00 12.87 -2.69
C ALA A 133 -4.90 13.58 -3.71
N GLU A 134 -4.75 13.29 -5.01
CA GLU A 134 -5.56 13.87 -6.09
C GLU A 134 -6.89 13.12 -6.30
N HIS A 135 -6.88 11.79 -6.13
CA HIS A 135 -8.02 10.94 -6.44
C HIS A 135 -8.84 10.53 -5.20
N LEU A 136 -8.27 10.71 -4.00
CA LEU A 136 -8.91 10.52 -2.68
C LEU A 136 -9.51 9.14 -2.41
N THR A 137 -9.28 8.17 -3.30
CA THR A 137 -9.77 6.80 -3.19
C THR A 137 -8.60 5.85 -3.20
N GLN A 138 -8.49 5.02 -2.15
CA GLN A 138 -7.45 4.01 -2.05
C GLN A 138 -7.70 2.90 -3.07
N MET A 139 -6.78 2.73 -4.02
CA MET A 139 -6.72 1.51 -4.81
C MET A 139 -6.28 0.36 -3.91
N THR A 140 -7.01 -0.76 -3.95
CA THR A 140 -6.66 -1.98 -3.24
C THR A 140 -6.23 -3.08 -4.23
N ASN A 141 -5.41 -4.02 -3.79
CA ASN A 141 -5.04 -5.15 -4.65
C ASN A 141 -6.28 -6.01 -4.96
N GLN A 142 -6.63 -6.16 -6.25
CA GLN A 142 -7.75 -6.95 -6.75
C GLN A 142 -7.40 -8.44 -6.94
N ASN A 143 -6.53 -8.99 -6.09
CA ASN A 143 -5.90 -10.30 -6.26
C ASN A 143 -5.13 -10.40 -7.59
N ILE A 144 -4.32 -9.38 -7.88
CA ILE A 144 -3.37 -9.32 -8.99
C ILE A 144 -2.03 -9.86 -8.51
N ASN A 145 -1.52 -10.88 -9.21
CA ASN A 145 -0.17 -11.39 -9.04
C ASN A 145 0.75 -10.83 -10.15
N GLU A 146 2.04 -11.16 -10.12
CA GLU A 146 3.03 -10.65 -11.08
C GLU A 146 2.73 -11.05 -12.54
N LYS A 147 2.23 -12.27 -12.78
CA LYS A 147 1.83 -12.71 -14.13
C LYS A 147 0.64 -11.89 -14.64
N ASP A 148 -0.39 -11.73 -13.82
CA ASP A 148 -1.57 -10.91 -14.14
C ASP A 148 -1.15 -9.47 -14.44
N ALA A 149 -0.24 -8.90 -13.64
CA ALA A 149 0.29 -7.56 -13.83
C ALA A 149 1.10 -7.43 -15.14
N ARG A 150 1.88 -8.46 -15.51
CA ARG A 150 2.60 -8.48 -16.79
C ARG A 150 1.64 -8.49 -17.98
N ALA A 151 0.54 -9.23 -17.89
CA ALA A 151 -0.50 -9.24 -18.91
C ALA A 151 -1.22 -7.88 -19.01
N LEU A 152 -1.59 -7.29 -17.86
CA LEU A 152 -2.16 -5.95 -17.79
C LEU A 152 -1.24 -4.90 -18.41
N LEU A 153 0.05 -4.93 -18.11
CA LEU A 153 1.04 -4.05 -18.72
C LEU A 153 1.04 -4.18 -20.25
N GLU A 154 1.04 -5.40 -20.79
CA GLU A 154 1.00 -5.60 -22.25
C GLU A 154 -0.27 -5.02 -22.87
N PHE A 155 -1.40 -5.20 -22.19
CA PHE A 155 -2.66 -4.60 -22.63
C PHE A 155 -2.63 -3.07 -22.60
N MET A 156 -2.03 -2.45 -21.57
CA MET A 156 -1.86 -1.00 -21.52
C MET A 156 -0.96 -0.50 -22.66
N ARG A 157 0.10 -1.24 -23.00
CA ARG A 157 0.96 -0.91 -24.16
C ARG A 157 0.18 -0.94 -25.46
N LEU A 158 -0.66 -1.96 -25.65
CA LEU A 158 -1.52 -2.06 -26.83
C LEU A 158 -2.54 -0.91 -26.88
N ASN A 159 -3.16 -0.56 -25.75
CA ASN A 159 -4.09 0.56 -25.66
C ASN A 159 -3.45 1.88 -26.10
N ASP A 160 -2.26 2.17 -25.56
CA ASP A 160 -1.54 3.41 -25.85
C ASP A 160 -1.08 3.45 -27.32
N LEU A 161 -0.55 2.34 -27.85
CA LEU A 161 -0.18 2.22 -29.27
C LEU A 161 -1.39 2.47 -30.20
N GLN A 162 -2.55 1.90 -29.89
CA GLN A 162 -3.77 2.09 -30.68
C GLN A 162 -4.32 3.52 -30.60
N ALA A 163 -4.07 4.22 -29.51
CA ALA A 163 -4.49 5.61 -29.34
C ALA A 163 -3.61 6.60 -30.12
N GLN A 164 -2.32 6.29 -30.32
CA GLN A 164 -1.41 7.11 -31.15
C GLN A 164 -1.75 7.06 -32.66
N GLY A 165 -2.46 6.01 -33.11
CA GLY A 165 -2.93 5.87 -34.49
C GLY A 165 -4.28 6.50 -34.79
N LYS A 166 -4.87 7.22 -33.82
CA LYS A 166 -6.13 7.97 -33.94
C LYS A 166 -5.85 9.46 -33.96
#